data_AF-A0A8J1XKE5-F1
#
_entry.id   AF-A0A8J1XKE5-F1
#
_cell.length_a   1.000
_cell.length_b   1.000
_cell.length_c   1.000
_cell.angle_alpha   90.00
_cell.angle_beta   90.00
_cell.angle_gamma   90.00
#
_symmetry.space_group_name_H-M   'P 1'
#
loop_
_entity.id
_entity.type
_entity.pdbx_description
1 polymer ?
#
loop_
_entity_poly.entity_id
_entity_poly.type
_entity_poly.pdbx_seq_one_letter_code
_entity_poly.pdbx_strand_id
1 'polypeptide(L)'
;AKMSNRSIVEYFAGHEGYRCGYCGKTDTNYSHGMWAHSMTVQDYQDLIDRGWRRSGKYCYKPTMDITCCPHYTIRCKTLEFSATKSQKKTIKRFNSYLNTGQRRGERITERGSDENSTKATGKEEVQIQLPQASSGDLSLKSDDPKNAGKTLSS
;
A
#
# COMPACT_ATOMS: atom_id res chain seq x y z
N ALA A 1 -4.72 22.74 3.69
CA ALA A 1 -4.95 22.53 2.24
C ALA A 1 -6.39 22.09 2.03
N LYS A 2 -7.13 22.70 1.10
CA LYS A 2 -8.53 22.33 0.82
C LYS A 2 -8.53 20.94 0.19
N MET A 3 -8.96 19.91 0.92
CA MET A 3 -9.07 18.56 0.38
C MET A 3 -10.15 18.58 -0.71
N SER A 4 -9.75 18.38 -1.97
CA SER A 4 -10.71 18.22 -3.06
C SER A 4 -11.56 16.99 -2.75
N ASN A 5 -12.88 17.17 -2.68
CA ASN A 5 -13.80 16.06 -2.42
C ASN A 5 -14.14 15.24 -3.69
N ARG A 6 -13.37 15.44 -4.77
CA ARG A 6 -13.53 14.72 -6.03
C ARG A 6 -12.17 14.39 -6.62
N SER A 7 -12.08 13.23 -7.25
CA SER A 7 -10.93 12.85 -8.05
C SER A 7 -11.00 13.49 -9.45
N ILE A 8 -9.86 13.89 -9.98
CA ILE A 8 -9.69 14.42 -11.34
C ILE A 8 -8.53 13.63 -11.95
N VAL A 9 -8.85 12.83 -12.96
CA VAL A 9 -7.90 11.96 -13.66
C VAL A 9 -7.93 12.22 -15.16
N GLU A 10 -6.77 12.16 -15.78
CA GLU A 10 -6.61 12.12 -17.24
C GLU A 10 -6.24 10.69 -17.63
N TYR A 11 -7.05 10.06 -18.46
CA TYR A 11 -6.82 8.68 -18.87
C TYR A 11 -6.05 8.62 -20.19
N PHE A 12 -5.00 7.79 -20.23
CA PHE A 12 -4.23 7.57 -21.45
C PHE A 12 -4.78 6.35 -22.18
N ALA A 13 -5.43 6.59 -23.32
CA ALA A 13 -5.99 5.53 -24.16
C ALA A 13 -4.92 4.72 -24.92
N GLY A 14 -3.69 5.25 -25.00
CA GLY A 14 -2.57 4.59 -25.66
C GLY A 14 -2.20 3.27 -24.99
N HIS A 15 -2.02 2.24 -25.81
CA HIS A 15 -1.54 0.92 -25.40
C HIS A 15 -0.27 0.61 -26.17
N GLU A 16 0.86 1.05 -25.61
CA GLU A 16 2.18 0.79 -26.18
C GLU A 16 2.91 -0.25 -25.34
N GLY A 17 3.64 -1.15 -25.99
CA GLY A 17 4.44 -2.14 -25.29
C GLY A 17 5.76 -1.55 -24.82
N TYR A 18 6.00 -1.63 -23.52
CA TYR A 18 7.24 -1.22 -22.89
C TYR A 18 8.22 -2.39 -22.79
N ARG A 19 9.48 -2.06 -22.52
CA ARG A 19 10.48 -3.05 -22.13
C ARG A 19 10.08 -3.73 -20.81
N CYS A 20 10.07 -5.05 -20.80
CA CYS A 20 9.80 -5.83 -19.60
C CYS A 20 10.92 -5.67 -18.57
N GLY A 21 10.55 -5.29 -17.33
CA GLY A 21 11.49 -5.12 -16.23
C GLY A 21 12.09 -6.42 -15.68
N TYR A 22 11.45 -7.57 -15.96
CA TYR A 22 11.94 -8.88 -15.50
C TYR A 22 12.85 -9.55 -16.52
N CYS A 23 12.32 -9.85 -17.72
CA CYS A 23 13.06 -10.60 -18.74
C CYS A 23 13.78 -9.72 -19.77
N GLY A 24 13.58 -8.40 -19.73
CA GLY A 24 14.30 -7.44 -20.57
C GLY A 24 13.84 -7.36 -22.03
N LYS A 25 12.87 -8.17 -22.47
CA LYS A 25 12.29 -8.10 -23.81
C LYS A 25 11.62 -6.75 -24.05
N THR A 26 11.74 -6.19 -25.24
CA THR A 26 11.00 -4.99 -25.68
C THR A 26 9.55 -5.35 -26.00
N ASP A 27 8.65 -4.37 -26.03
CA ASP A 27 7.28 -4.51 -26.54
C ASP A 27 6.44 -5.67 -25.93
N THR A 28 6.67 -5.96 -24.64
CA THR A 28 6.09 -7.13 -23.96
C THR A 28 5.50 -6.80 -22.58
N ASN A 29 5.52 -5.53 -22.20
CA ASN A 29 4.93 -5.04 -20.96
C ASN A 29 3.86 -4.00 -21.29
N TYR A 30 2.61 -4.30 -20.97
CA TYR A 30 1.48 -3.47 -21.33
C TYR A 30 0.70 -3.06 -20.08
N SER A 31 0.23 -1.82 -20.07
CA SER A 31 -0.57 -1.31 -18.96
C SER A 31 -1.49 -0.19 -19.39
N HIS A 32 -2.67 -0.12 -18.79
CA HIS A 32 -3.49 1.08 -18.83
C HIS A 32 -2.92 2.12 -17.88
N GLY A 33 -2.86 3.38 -18.33
CA GLY A 33 -2.30 4.48 -17.55
C GLY A 33 -3.31 5.62 -17.34
N MET A 34 -3.19 6.31 -16.22
CA MET A 34 -3.88 7.58 -15.98
C MET A 34 -3.03 8.52 -15.13
N TRP A 35 -3.19 9.82 -15.33
CA TRP A 35 -2.60 10.86 -14.51
C TRP A 35 -3.60 11.43 -13.52
N ALA A 36 -3.29 11.34 -12.23
CA ALA A 36 -4.14 11.83 -11.15
C ALA A 36 -3.76 13.27 -10.76
N HIS A 37 -4.49 14.24 -11.30
CA HIS A 37 -4.35 15.65 -10.89
C HIS A 37 -4.79 15.84 -9.43
N SER A 38 -5.88 15.19 -9.04
CA SER A 38 -6.30 15.03 -7.65
C SER A 38 -6.98 13.68 -7.48
N MET A 39 -6.83 13.06 -6.31
CA MET A 39 -7.47 11.77 -6.03
C MET A 39 -7.87 11.72 -4.57
N THR A 40 -9.11 11.31 -4.30
CA THR A 40 -9.57 11.06 -2.94
C THR A 40 -8.95 9.77 -2.39
N VAL A 41 -8.89 9.63 -1.07
CA VAL A 41 -8.36 8.41 -0.45
C VAL A 41 -9.25 7.21 -0.77
N GLN A 42 -10.57 7.41 -0.81
CA GLN A 42 -11.53 6.34 -1.11
C GLN A 42 -11.39 5.86 -2.56
N ASP A 43 -11.33 6.76 -3.54
CA ASP A 43 -11.15 6.37 -4.95
C ASP A 43 -9.81 5.65 -5.15
N TYR A 44 -8.76 6.08 -4.44
CA TYR A 44 -7.49 5.38 -4.47
C TYR A 44 -7.57 3.97 -3.89
N GLN A 45 -8.34 3.79 -2.81
CA GLN A 45 -8.59 2.48 -2.21
C GLN A 45 -9.28 1.54 -3.22
N ASP A 46 -10.33 2.02 -3.88
CA ASP A 46 -11.07 1.25 -4.88
C ASP A 46 -10.20 0.90 -6.10
N LEU A 47 -9.31 1.82 -6.50
CA LEU A 47 -8.33 1.57 -7.57
C LEU A 47 -7.37 0.44 -7.19
N ILE A 48 -6.76 0.48 -6.00
CA ILE A 48 -5.87 -0.59 -5.52
C ILE A 48 -6.61 -1.93 -5.45
N ASP A 49 -7.84 -1.93 -4.95
CA ASP A 49 -8.67 -3.13 -4.85
C ASP A 49 -8.93 -3.78 -6.21
N ARG A 50 -8.94 -2.98 -7.28
CA ARG A 50 -9.11 -3.41 -8.68
C ARG A 50 -7.79 -3.67 -9.42
N GLY A 51 -6.66 -3.65 -8.71
CA GLY A 51 -5.33 -3.96 -9.24
C GLY A 51 -4.58 -2.78 -9.86
N TRP A 52 -5.02 -1.54 -9.65
CA TRP A 52 -4.24 -0.36 -10.03
C TRP A 52 -3.08 -0.13 -9.06
N ARG A 53 -2.00 0.42 -9.60
CA ARG A 53 -0.76 0.79 -8.90
C ARG A 53 -0.48 2.27 -9.12
N ARG A 54 0.42 2.87 -8.33
CA ARG A 54 0.72 4.30 -8.39
C ARG A 54 2.22 4.61 -8.21
N SER A 55 2.72 5.50 -9.06
CA SER A 55 4.06 6.09 -9.01
C SER A 55 3.93 7.62 -9.10
N GLY A 56 3.98 8.31 -7.95
CA GLY A 56 3.75 9.76 -7.91
C GLY A 56 2.29 10.12 -8.25
N LYS A 57 2.06 10.84 -9.35
CA LYS A 57 0.71 11.13 -9.86
C LYS A 57 0.24 10.14 -10.93
N TYR A 58 1.14 9.32 -11.45
CA TYR A 58 0.80 8.32 -12.46
C TYR A 58 0.23 7.07 -11.81
N CYS A 59 -0.97 6.66 -12.22
CA CYS A 59 -1.59 5.40 -11.82
C CYS A 59 -1.65 4.47 -13.03
N TYR A 60 -1.39 3.18 -12.83
CA TYR A 60 -1.33 2.22 -13.93
C TYR A 60 -1.83 0.84 -13.51
N LYS A 61 -2.43 0.11 -14.45
CA LYS A 61 -2.88 -1.27 -14.29
C LYS A 61 -2.26 -2.15 -15.38
N PRO A 62 -1.35 -3.06 -15.03
CA PRO A 62 -0.80 -4.03 -15.99
C PRO A 62 -1.89 -4.87 -16.65
N THR A 63 -1.71 -5.16 -17.93
CA THR A 63 -2.60 -5.98 -18.76
C THR A 63 -2.01 -7.38 -18.78
N MET A 64 -2.43 -8.16 -17.78
CA MET A 64 -1.75 -9.40 -17.36
C MET A 64 -1.88 -10.55 -18.36
N ASP A 65 -2.89 -10.48 -19.23
CA ASP A 65 -3.19 -11.40 -20.33
C ASP A 65 -2.21 -11.28 -21.50
N ILE A 66 -1.62 -10.10 -21.72
CA ILE A 66 -0.69 -9.84 -22.82
C ILE A 66 0.74 -9.55 -22.36
N THR A 67 0.95 -9.24 -21.07
CA THR A 67 2.29 -8.97 -20.51
C THR A 67 3.05 -10.28 -20.28
N CYS A 68 4.29 -10.37 -20.79
CA CYS A 68 5.05 -11.62 -20.76
C CYS A 68 5.46 -12.10 -19.35
N CYS A 69 5.61 -11.17 -18.40
CA CYS A 69 5.99 -11.47 -17.01
C CYS A 69 4.95 -10.84 -16.09
N PRO A 70 3.95 -11.61 -15.63
CA PRO A 70 2.83 -11.09 -14.85
C PRO A 70 3.28 -10.42 -13.55
N HIS A 71 2.82 -9.20 -13.31
CA HIS A 71 3.09 -8.44 -12.10
C HIS A 71 2.02 -8.73 -11.03
N TYR A 72 2.25 -9.70 -10.14
CA TYR A 72 1.35 -9.92 -9.01
C TYR A 72 1.62 -8.91 -7.89
N THR A 73 0.60 -8.16 -7.48
CA THR A 73 0.67 -7.29 -6.31
C THR A 73 0.54 -8.13 -5.04
N ILE A 74 1.52 -8.06 -4.14
CA ILE A 74 1.37 -8.59 -2.78
C ILE A 74 0.74 -7.46 -1.95
N ARG A 75 -0.46 -7.71 -1.41
CA ARG A 75 -1.14 -6.77 -0.52
C ARG A 75 -0.99 -7.22 0.92
N CYS A 76 -0.40 -6.35 1.76
CA CYS A 76 -0.44 -6.52 3.20
C CYS A 76 -1.67 -5.79 3.74
N LYS A 77 -2.57 -6.53 4.41
CA LYS A 77 -3.68 -5.92 5.15
C LYS A 77 -3.15 -5.35 6.45
N THR A 78 -2.83 -4.06 6.45
CA THR A 78 -2.12 -3.43 7.57
C THR A 78 -2.90 -3.48 8.89
N LEU A 79 -4.23 -3.42 8.86
CA LEU A 79 -5.08 -3.52 10.06
C LEU A 79 -5.11 -4.92 10.67
N GLU A 80 -4.87 -5.96 9.86
CA GLU A 80 -4.82 -7.37 10.30
C GLU A 80 -3.38 -7.85 10.55
N PHE A 81 -2.37 -7.00 10.29
CA PHE A 81 -0.98 -7.38 10.37
C PHE A 81 -0.54 -7.54 11.83
N SER A 82 -0.09 -8.74 12.18
CA SER A 82 0.52 -9.03 13.48
C SER A 82 1.96 -9.50 13.31
N ALA A 83 2.89 -8.74 13.91
CA ALA A 83 4.31 -9.04 13.79
C ALA A 83 4.68 -10.33 14.55
N THR A 84 5.43 -11.23 13.88
CA THR A 84 5.93 -12.46 14.47
C THR A 84 7.06 -12.19 15.48
N LYS A 85 7.38 -13.17 16.34
CA LYS A 85 8.49 -13.06 17.31
C LYS A 85 9.83 -12.73 16.63
N SER A 86 10.10 -13.31 15.45
CA SER A 86 11.32 -13.02 14.69
C SER A 86 11.32 -11.61 14.11
N GLN A 87 10.19 -11.13 13.57
CA GLN A 87 10.05 -9.77 13.06
C GLN A 87 10.23 -8.73 14.19
N LYS A 88 9.59 -8.94 15.35
CA LYS A 88 9.78 -8.11 16.54
C LYS A 88 11.26 -8.05 16.98
N LYS A 89 11.97 -9.18 16.92
CA LYS A 89 13.42 -9.25 17.23
C LYS A 89 14.25 -8.43 16.24
N THR A 90 13.92 -8.45 14.95
CA THR A 90 14.59 -7.64 13.93
C THR A 90 14.36 -6.15 14.17
N ILE A 91 13.11 -5.74 14.45
CA ILE A 91 12.77 -4.34 14.78
C ILE A 91 13.58 -3.85 15.98
N LYS A 92 13.64 -4.64 17.07
CA LYS A 92 14.43 -4.29 18.27
C LYS A 92 15.92 -4.10 17.97
N ARG A 93 16.50 -4.96 17.12
CA ARG A 93 17.91 -4.83 16.71
C ARG A 93 18.14 -3.58 15.89
N PHE A 94 17.23 -3.28 14.96
CA PHE A 94 17.33 -2.08 14.15
C PHE A 94 17.24 -0.82 15.02
N ASN A 95 16.28 -0.76 15.94
CA ASN A 95 16.17 0.37 16.89
C ASN A 95 17.41 0.50 17.78
N SER A 96 17.95 -0.61 18.28
CA SER A 96 19.21 -0.60 19.02
C SER A 96 20.35 -0.03 18.19
N TYR A 97 20.49 -0.44 16.92
CA TYR A 97 21.51 0.09 16.02
C TYR A 97 21.34 1.59 15.78
N LEU A 98 20.13 2.09 15.60
CA LEU A 98 19.88 3.52 15.44
C LEU A 98 20.26 4.33 16.70
N ASN A 99 20.03 3.77 17.88
CA ASN A 99 20.30 4.44 19.14
C ASN A 99 21.77 4.34 19.59
N THR A 100 22.42 3.20 19.35
CA THR A 100 23.76 2.89 19.90
C THR A 100 24.84 2.78 18.83
N GLY A 101 24.49 2.74 17.55
CA GLY A 101 25.40 2.50 16.43
C GLY A 101 25.94 1.06 16.34
N GLN A 102 25.62 0.18 17.29
CA GLN A 102 26.23 -1.14 17.40
C GLN A 102 25.62 -2.15 16.41
N ARG A 103 26.47 -2.78 15.59
CA ARG A 103 26.06 -3.86 14.70
C ARG A 103 26.19 -5.22 15.39
N ARG A 104 25.33 -6.16 14.97
CA ARG A 104 25.34 -7.51 15.54
C ARG A 104 26.69 -8.19 15.27
N GLY A 105 27.45 -8.49 16.33
CA GLY A 105 28.74 -9.19 16.25
C GLY A 105 29.96 -8.28 16.49
N GLU A 106 29.76 -6.98 16.66
CA GLU A 106 30.82 -6.04 17.03
C GLU A 106 31.09 -6.18 18.54
N ARG A 107 32.29 -6.64 18.93
CA ARG A 107 32.70 -6.62 20.34
C ARG A 107 32.99 -5.18 20.73
N ILE A 108 32.46 -4.77 21.86
CA ILE A 108 32.78 -3.50 22.51
C ILE A 108 34.29 -3.47 22.73
N THR A 109 35.01 -2.59 22.03
CA THR A 109 36.29 -2.10 22.52
C THR A 109 35.98 -0.95 23.45
N GLU A 110 36.14 -1.19 24.74
CA GLU A 110 35.88 -0.19 25.78
C GLU A 110 36.74 1.06 25.51
N ARG A 111 36.09 2.21 25.38
CA ARG A 111 36.69 3.51 25.68
C ARG A 111 35.67 4.26 26.53
N GLY A 112 35.85 4.15 27.85
CA GLY A 112 34.89 4.57 28.86
C GLY A 112 34.72 6.08 28.99
N SER A 113 33.56 6.50 29.49
CA SER A 113 33.39 7.10 30.83
C SER A 113 31.90 7.37 31.10
N ASP A 114 31.45 6.79 32.21
CA ASP A 114 30.57 7.34 33.26
C ASP A 114 29.05 7.55 33.04
N GLU A 115 28.32 6.69 33.75
CA GLU A 115 27.14 6.92 34.60
C GLU A 115 25.98 7.81 34.10
N ASN A 116 24.83 7.18 33.82
CA ASN A 116 23.76 7.10 34.82
C ASN A 116 22.70 6.07 34.43
N SER A 117 22.50 5.09 35.30
CA SER A 117 21.47 4.08 35.23
C SER A 117 20.15 4.67 35.72
N THR A 118 19.18 4.86 34.83
CA THR A 118 17.77 4.77 35.21
C THR A 118 17.15 3.57 34.52
N LYS A 119 17.07 2.48 35.28
CA LYS A 119 16.40 1.23 34.95
C LYS A 119 14.89 1.48 34.94
N ALA A 120 14.37 2.04 33.86
CA ALA A 120 12.94 2.07 33.59
C ALA A 120 12.53 0.73 32.95
N THR A 121 12.15 -0.23 33.79
CA THR A 121 11.39 -1.41 33.39
C THR A 121 9.97 -1.00 33.01
N GLY A 122 9.82 -0.26 31.92
CA GLY A 122 8.55 0.00 31.27
C GLY A 122 8.28 -1.10 30.26
N LYS A 123 7.29 -1.95 30.50
CA LYS A 123 6.64 -2.70 29.43
C LYS A 123 5.85 -1.69 28.59
N GLU A 124 6.52 -0.88 27.77
CA GLU A 124 5.81 -0.20 26.69
C GLU A 124 5.56 -1.24 25.60
N GLU A 125 4.34 -1.76 25.59
CA GLU A 125 3.74 -2.19 24.34
C GLU A 125 3.79 -1.00 23.39
N VAL A 126 4.66 -1.07 22.39
CA VAL A 126 4.55 -0.21 21.22
C VAL A 126 3.29 -0.63 20.48
N GLN A 127 2.17 -0.02 20.89
CA GLN A 127 0.90 -0.02 20.18
C GLN A 127 1.12 0.81 18.91
N ILE A 128 1.32 0.13 17.79
CA ILE A 128 1.30 0.78 16.48
C ILE A 128 -0.17 1.12 16.22
N GLN A 129 -0.60 2.32 16.62
CA GLN A 129 -1.95 2.81 16.35
C GLN A 129 -2.07 3.02 14.84
N LEU A 130 -2.72 2.09 14.14
CA LEU A 130 -3.22 2.39 12.79
C LEU A 130 -4.36 3.41 12.92
N PRO A 131 -4.45 4.41 12.01
CA PRO A 131 -5.55 5.35 12.02
C PRO A 131 -6.87 4.60 11.88
N GLN A 132 -7.78 4.82 12.83
CA GLN A 132 -9.10 4.19 12.85
C GLN A 132 -9.93 4.73 11.68
N ALA A 133 -10.39 3.84 10.81
CA ALA A 133 -11.47 4.16 9.88
C ALA A 133 -12.75 4.31 10.71
N SER A 134 -13.37 5.49 10.70
CA SER A 134 -14.64 5.72 11.37
C SER A 134 -15.71 4.83 10.76
N SER A 135 -16.33 4.02 11.62
CA SER A 135 -17.45 3.14 11.32
C SER A 135 -18.66 3.98 10.92
N GLY A 136 -18.80 4.25 9.62
CA GLY A 136 -20.06 4.67 9.02
C GLY A 136 -20.84 3.42 8.62
N ASP A 137 -21.97 3.22 9.28
CA ASP A 137 -22.96 2.16 9.05
C ASP A 137 -23.27 1.96 7.55
N LEU A 138 -22.75 0.87 6.97
CA LEU A 138 -23.18 0.34 5.68
C LEU A 138 -24.32 -0.65 5.92
N SER A 139 -25.50 -0.11 6.20
CA SER A 139 -26.75 -0.86 6.10
C SER A 139 -26.99 -1.17 4.61
N LEU A 140 -26.66 -2.39 4.19
CA LEU A 140 -27.13 -2.95 2.92
C LEU A 140 -28.66 -3.05 2.99
N LYS A 141 -29.36 -2.14 2.33
CA LYS A 141 -30.73 -2.41 1.88
C LYS A 141 -30.63 -3.20 0.59
N SER A 142 -31.01 -4.46 0.66
CA SER A 142 -31.23 -5.33 -0.49
C SER A 142 -32.50 -4.87 -1.21
N ASP A 143 -32.36 -4.28 -2.40
CA ASP A 143 -33.49 -4.07 -3.29
C ASP A 143 -33.76 -5.37 -4.08
N ASP A 144 -34.94 -5.93 -3.85
CA ASP A 144 -35.50 -7.09 -4.55
C ASP A 144 -35.70 -6.80 -6.06
N PRO A 145 -35.36 -7.74 -6.97
CA PRO A 145 -35.56 -7.56 -8.40
C PRO A 145 -36.94 -8.07 -8.81
N LYS A 146 -38.00 -7.31 -8.54
CA LYS A 146 -39.32 -7.56 -9.14
C LYS A 146 -40.04 -6.24 -9.41
N ASN A 147 -39.93 -5.75 -10.64
CA ASN A 147 -41.01 -5.17 -11.46
C ASN A 147 -40.47 -4.11 -12.43
N ALA A 148 -40.32 -4.46 -13.71
CA ALA A 148 -40.40 -3.52 -14.82
C ALA A 148 -40.78 -4.29 -16.08
N GLY A 149 -42.07 -4.55 -16.23
CA GLY A 149 -42.65 -4.95 -17.50
C GLY A 149 -42.88 -3.74 -18.40
N LYS A 150 -42.59 -3.97 -19.70
CA LYS A 150 -43.30 -3.48 -20.89
C LYS A 150 -43.14 -2.03 -21.40
N THR A 151 -43.05 -2.02 -22.75
CA THR A 151 -43.27 -0.94 -23.74
C THR A 151 -42.04 -0.03 -23.96
N LEU A 152 -41.60 0.30 -25.17
CA LEU A 152 -42.29 0.50 -26.44
C LEU A 152 -41.50 -0.02 -27.66
N SER A 153 -42.27 -0.47 -28.63
CA SER A 153 -41.97 -0.55 -30.07
C SER A 153 -41.95 0.84 -30.72
N SER A 154 -41.01 1.04 -31.66
CA SER A 154 -41.19 1.61 -33.00
C SER A 154 -39.87 1.56 -33.75
#